data_AF-C1JCB0-F1
#
_entry.id   AF-C1JCB0-F1
#
_cell.length_a   1.000
_cell.length_b   1.000
_cell.length_c   1.000
_cell.angle_alpha   90.00
_cell.angle_beta   90.00
_cell.angle_gamma   90.00
#
_symmetry.space_group_name_H-M   'P 1'
#
loop_
_entity.id
_entity.type
_entity.pdbx_description
1 polymer ?
#
loop_
_entity_poly.entity_id
_entity_poly.type
_entity_poly.pdbx_seq_one_letter_code
_entity_poly.pdbx_strand_id
1 'polypeptide(L)'
;NYFSEGCAPGADPASNMCKLCKGSGKAVGDEGKCKASSEEMYYGYDGAFRCLAEKAGEVAFIKHSIVGDYTDGKGPDWAKDLKSGDFELICPGSPDQTFKHSEFAQCNLAKVPAHAVVTREDVSSDVVSRLKEAQGSCPDLFKSVGGRNLLFSDSTKCLQEIAKPQELLTKE
;
A
#
# COMPACT_ATOMS: atom_id res chain seq x y z
N ASN A 1 6.47 -20.18 -12.92
CA ASN A 1 5.29 -19.30 -12.76
C ASN A 1 4.42 -19.83 -11.64
N TYR A 2 4.40 -19.17 -10.49
CA TYR A 2 3.62 -19.59 -9.32
C TYR A 2 2.14 -19.19 -9.47
N PHE A 3 1.88 -17.89 -9.68
CA PHE A 3 0.55 -17.39 -10.06
C PHE A 3 0.35 -17.47 -11.57
N SER A 4 -0.88 -17.80 -12.00
CA SER A 4 -1.28 -17.86 -13.40
C SER A 4 -1.26 -16.47 -14.04
N GLU A 5 -1.88 -15.48 -13.40
CA GLU A 5 -1.96 -14.08 -13.81
C GLU A 5 -1.92 -13.18 -12.58
N GLY A 6 -1.52 -11.92 -12.76
CA GLY A 6 -1.37 -10.97 -11.66
C GLY A 6 -1.49 -9.52 -12.12
N CYS A 7 -1.57 -8.63 -11.14
CA CYS A 7 -1.14 -7.25 -11.30
C CYS A 7 -0.02 -6.94 -10.30
N ALA A 8 1.21 -6.92 -10.80
CA ALA A 8 2.42 -6.53 -10.08
C ALA A 8 3.07 -5.35 -10.82
N PRO A 9 2.62 -4.11 -10.55
CA PRO A 9 3.14 -2.93 -11.23
C PRO A 9 4.67 -2.81 -11.12
N GLY A 10 5.33 -2.54 -12.24
CA GLY A 10 6.79 -2.54 -12.37
C GLY A 10 7.39 -3.86 -12.90
N ALA A 11 6.59 -4.93 -13.01
CA ALA A 11 6.99 -6.13 -13.75
C ALA A 11 7.13 -5.85 -15.26
N ASP A 12 7.72 -6.80 -15.99
CA ASP A 12 7.73 -6.77 -17.45
C ASP A 12 6.28 -6.67 -17.97
N PRO A 13 5.92 -5.62 -18.75
CA PRO A 13 4.58 -5.44 -19.30
C PRO A 13 4.06 -6.62 -20.12
N ALA A 14 4.95 -7.43 -20.71
CA ALA A 14 4.60 -8.63 -21.46
C ALA A 14 4.38 -9.87 -20.57
N SER A 15 4.73 -9.80 -19.28
CA SER A 15 4.61 -10.92 -18.36
C SER A 15 3.16 -11.18 -17.92
N ASN A 16 2.92 -12.39 -17.42
CA ASN A 16 1.63 -12.74 -16.84
C ASN A 16 1.27 -11.91 -15.60
N MET A 17 2.25 -11.26 -14.97
CA MET A 17 2.06 -10.42 -13.79
C MET A 17 1.54 -9.02 -14.11
N CYS A 18 1.39 -8.64 -15.38
CA CYS A 18 0.77 -7.37 -15.78
C CYS A 18 -0.61 -7.54 -16.42
N LYS A 19 -1.12 -8.78 -16.52
CA LYS A 19 -2.36 -9.08 -17.23
C LYS A 19 -3.60 -8.49 -16.56
N LEU A 20 -3.65 -8.54 -15.22
CA LEU A 20 -4.81 -8.07 -14.45
C LEU A 20 -4.76 -6.55 -14.18
N CYS A 21 -3.65 -5.89 -14.46
CA CYS A 21 -3.52 -4.44 -14.30
C CYS A 21 -4.47 -3.66 -15.22
N LYS A 22 -4.96 -2.50 -14.74
CA LYS A 22 -6.03 -1.72 -15.37
C LYS A 22 -5.56 -0.43 -16.05
N GLY A 23 -4.31 -0.04 -15.83
CA GLY A 23 -3.78 1.24 -16.29
C GLY A 23 -4.48 2.42 -15.63
N SER A 24 -4.50 3.54 -16.32
CA SER A 24 -5.11 4.80 -15.86
C SER A 24 -6.63 4.83 -15.94
N GLY A 25 -7.26 3.77 -16.46
CA GLY A 25 -8.71 3.71 -16.68
C GLY A 25 -9.15 4.52 -17.90
N LYS A 26 -8.21 4.97 -18.74
CA LYS A 26 -8.50 5.65 -20.00
C LYS A 26 -8.71 4.63 -21.11
N ALA A 27 -9.71 4.84 -21.96
CA ALA A 27 -10.03 3.90 -23.04
C ALA A 27 -9.05 3.98 -24.23
N VAL A 28 -8.32 5.09 -24.40
CA VAL A 28 -7.41 5.34 -25.52
C VAL A 28 -6.11 5.94 -25.01
N GLY A 29 -4.97 5.44 -25.51
CA GLY A 29 -3.64 5.96 -25.13
C GLY A 29 -3.24 5.68 -23.68
N ASP A 30 -3.74 4.60 -23.09
CA ASP A 30 -3.43 4.23 -21.71
C ASP A 30 -2.03 3.63 -21.60
N GLU A 31 -1.05 4.50 -21.35
CA GLU A 31 0.32 4.11 -21.03
C GLU A 31 0.50 3.76 -19.55
N GLY A 32 -0.54 3.91 -18.73
CA GLY A 32 -0.48 3.65 -17.29
C GLY A 32 -0.37 2.17 -16.92
N LYS A 33 -0.71 1.27 -17.85
CA LYS A 33 -0.84 -0.16 -17.56
C LYS A 33 0.45 -0.75 -16.99
N CYS A 34 0.33 -1.30 -15.78
CA CYS A 34 1.42 -1.93 -15.03
C CYS A 34 2.60 -0.99 -14.68
N LYS A 35 2.47 0.33 -14.82
CA LYS A 35 3.48 1.27 -14.32
C LYS A 35 3.52 1.24 -12.79
N ALA A 36 4.72 1.25 -12.22
CA ALA A 36 4.92 1.35 -10.77
C ALA A 36 4.68 2.80 -10.26
N SER A 37 3.48 3.33 -10.51
CA SER A 37 3.07 4.69 -10.13
C SER A 37 1.55 4.76 -9.96
N SER A 38 1.06 5.84 -9.35
CA SER A 38 -0.37 6.10 -9.16
C SER A 38 -1.17 6.28 -10.46
N GLU A 39 -0.52 6.31 -11.63
CA GLU A 39 -1.21 6.19 -12.92
C GLU A 39 -1.88 4.83 -13.11
N GLU A 40 -1.37 3.76 -12.48
CA GLU A 40 -1.99 2.44 -12.51
C GLU A 40 -3.02 2.32 -11.38
N MET A 41 -4.27 2.02 -11.74
CA MET A 41 -5.39 1.94 -10.81
C MET A 41 -5.21 0.89 -9.71
N TYR A 42 -4.48 -0.20 -10.00
CA TYR A 42 -4.15 -1.24 -9.02
C TYR A 42 -2.77 -1.06 -8.35
N TYR A 43 -2.18 0.14 -8.43
CA TYR A 43 -0.90 0.44 -7.77
C TYR A 43 -1.01 0.68 -6.26
N GLY A 44 0.03 0.29 -5.53
CA GLY A 44 0.15 0.47 -4.09
C GLY A 44 -0.82 -0.40 -3.29
N TYR A 45 -0.86 -0.18 -1.97
CA TYR A 45 -1.71 -0.97 -1.07
C TYR A 45 -3.19 -0.85 -1.39
N ASP A 46 -3.65 0.37 -1.70
CA ASP A 46 -5.04 0.67 -1.98
C ASP A 46 -5.49 0.03 -3.31
N GLY A 47 -4.65 0.15 -4.33
CA GLY A 47 -4.91 -0.42 -5.65
C GLY A 47 -4.88 -1.95 -5.63
N ALA A 48 -3.96 -2.56 -4.89
CA ALA A 48 -3.93 -4.00 -4.71
C ALA A 48 -5.19 -4.52 -3.99
N PHE A 49 -5.67 -3.82 -2.96
CA PHE A 49 -6.95 -4.17 -2.32
C PHE A 49 -8.14 -3.96 -3.26
N ARG A 50 -8.11 -2.91 -4.10
CA ARG A 50 -9.11 -2.69 -5.14
C ARG A 50 -9.15 -3.83 -6.16
N CYS A 51 -8.00 -4.35 -6.58
CA CYS A 51 -7.89 -5.50 -7.48
C CYS A 51 -8.62 -6.73 -6.91
N LEU A 52 -8.48 -6.98 -5.59
CA LEU A 52 -9.21 -8.04 -4.88
C LEU A 52 -10.70 -7.74 -4.77
N ALA A 53 -11.07 -6.51 -4.35
CA ALA A 53 -12.46 -6.11 -4.16
C ALA A 53 -13.28 -6.12 -5.46
N GLU A 54 -12.66 -5.76 -6.58
CA GLU A 54 -13.27 -5.84 -7.93
C GLU A 54 -13.23 -7.26 -8.52
N LYS A 55 -12.74 -8.26 -7.75
CA LYS A 55 -12.61 -9.66 -8.16
C LYS A 55 -11.76 -9.86 -9.41
N ALA A 56 -10.85 -8.93 -9.69
CA ALA A 56 -9.89 -9.06 -10.77
C ALA A 56 -8.79 -10.06 -10.40
N GLY A 57 -8.38 -10.09 -9.13
CA GLY A 57 -7.49 -11.09 -8.54
C GLY A 57 -8.13 -11.80 -7.34
N GLU A 58 -7.56 -12.95 -6.96
CA GLU A 58 -8.08 -13.81 -5.89
C GLU A 58 -7.37 -13.57 -4.54
N VAL A 59 -6.19 -12.97 -4.56
CA VAL A 59 -5.38 -12.67 -3.37
C VAL A 59 -4.69 -11.32 -3.54
N ALA A 60 -4.59 -10.54 -2.45
CA ALA A 60 -3.85 -9.28 -2.42
C ALA A 60 -2.80 -9.28 -1.30
N PHE A 61 -1.59 -8.85 -1.64
CA PHE A 61 -0.49 -8.66 -0.69
C PHE A 61 -0.46 -7.22 -0.20
N ILE A 62 -1.05 -6.97 0.97
CA ILE A 62 -1.28 -5.62 1.52
C ILE A 62 -0.99 -5.58 3.03
N LYS A 63 -0.85 -4.36 3.58
CA LYS A 63 -0.74 -4.18 5.04
C LYS A 63 -2.09 -4.41 5.72
N HIS A 64 -2.06 -4.83 6.99
CA HIS A 64 -3.25 -5.18 7.78
C HIS A 64 -4.29 -4.06 7.92
N SER A 65 -3.89 -2.79 7.86
CA SER A 65 -4.83 -1.67 8.05
C SER A 65 -5.80 -1.49 6.89
N ILE A 66 -5.43 -1.93 5.68
CA ILE A 66 -6.14 -1.56 4.44
C ILE A 66 -7.58 -2.06 4.45
N VAL A 67 -7.84 -3.29 4.90
CA VAL A 67 -9.21 -3.82 4.95
C VAL A 67 -10.07 -2.88 5.82
N GLY A 68 -9.60 -2.50 7.00
CA GLY A 68 -10.33 -1.61 7.91
C GLY A 68 -10.43 -0.14 7.46
N ASP A 69 -9.53 0.31 6.57
CA ASP A 69 -9.51 1.67 6.01
C ASP A 69 -10.48 1.83 4.81
N TYR A 70 -10.89 0.72 4.18
CA TYR A 70 -11.64 0.69 2.91
C TYR A 70 -12.97 -0.08 2.98
N THR A 71 -13.43 -0.44 4.16
CA THR A 71 -14.68 -1.18 4.33
C THR A 71 -15.56 -0.51 5.39
N ASP A 72 -16.78 -1.01 5.52
CA ASP A 72 -17.75 -0.58 6.54
C ASP A 72 -18.08 0.92 6.45
N GLY A 73 -18.26 1.41 5.22
CA GLY A 73 -18.62 2.80 4.93
C GLY A 73 -17.44 3.77 4.91
N LYS A 74 -16.21 3.27 4.91
CA LYS A 74 -14.99 4.07 4.76
C LYS A 74 -14.43 3.98 3.35
N GLY A 75 -13.49 4.87 3.04
CA GLY A 75 -12.80 4.88 1.76
C GLY A 75 -13.51 5.69 0.67
N PRO A 76 -13.13 5.51 -0.60
CA PRO A 76 -13.67 6.22 -1.75
C PRO A 76 -14.95 5.56 -2.26
N ASP A 77 -15.57 6.17 -3.27
CA ASP A 77 -16.80 5.67 -3.90
C ASP A 77 -16.73 4.20 -4.36
N TRP A 78 -15.56 3.70 -4.79
CA TRP A 78 -15.42 2.30 -5.22
C TRP A 78 -15.48 1.31 -4.04
N ALA A 79 -15.23 1.77 -2.81
CA ALA A 79 -15.15 0.91 -1.62
C ALA A 79 -16.35 1.08 -0.66
N LYS A 80 -17.24 2.04 -0.93
CA LYS A 80 -18.33 2.45 -0.03
C LYS A 80 -19.24 1.31 0.45
N ASP A 81 -19.43 0.30 -0.41
CA ASP A 81 -20.35 -0.82 -0.16
C ASP A 81 -19.63 -2.06 0.38
N LEU A 82 -18.30 -2.05 0.46
CA LEU A 82 -17.51 -3.20 0.93
C LEU A 82 -17.71 -3.42 2.43
N LYS A 83 -17.81 -4.69 2.84
CA LYS A 83 -17.90 -5.09 4.24
C LYS A 83 -16.61 -5.77 4.66
N SER A 84 -16.11 -5.43 5.84
CA SER A 84 -14.86 -6.01 6.34
C SER A 84 -14.95 -7.52 6.58
N GLY A 85 -16.16 -8.03 6.83
CA GLY A 85 -16.47 -9.45 6.98
C GLY A 85 -16.40 -10.26 5.69
N ASP A 86 -16.33 -9.62 4.52
CA ASP A 86 -16.21 -10.30 3.23
C ASP A 86 -14.74 -10.64 2.88
N PHE A 87 -13.80 -10.24 3.74
CA PHE A 87 -12.37 -10.43 3.53
C PHE A 87 -11.73 -11.19 4.67
N GLU A 88 -10.86 -12.14 4.32
CA GLU A 88 -10.17 -13.00 5.25
C GLU A 88 -8.65 -13.02 4.97
N LEU A 89 -7.88 -13.42 5.97
CA LEU A 89 -6.43 -13.57 5.91
C LEU A 89 -6.06 -15.04 5.66
N ILE A 90 -5.00 -15.21 4.87
CA ILE A 90 -4.33 -16.50 4.64
C ILE A 90 -3.06 -16.52 5.48
N CYS A 91 -2.89 -17.52 6.35
CA CYS A 91 -1.77 -17.57 7.28
C CYS A 91 -0.74 -18.63 6.88
N PRO A 92 0.57 -18.32 7.00
CA PRO A 92 1.60 -19.33 6.92
C PRO A 92 1.36 -20.45 7.95
N GLY A 93 1.40 -21.71 7.51
CA GLY A 93 1.24 -22.87 8.39
C GLY A 93 -0.21 -23.28 8.70
N SER A 94 -1.21 -22.62 8.11
CA SER A 94 -2.61 -23.02 8.25
C SER A 94 -3.33 -22.96 6.88
N PRO A 95 -2.95 -23.81 5.91
CA PRO A 95 -3.43 -23.72 4.53
C PRO A 95 -4.94 -23.97 4.38
N ASP A 96 -5.54 -24.71 5.31
CA ASP A 96 -6.97 -25.08 5.28
C ASP A 96 -7.85 -24.17 6.14
N GLN A 97 -7.28 -23.09 6.71
CA GLN A 97 -8.00 -22.16 7.58
C GLN A 97 -7.78 -20.72 7.16
N THR A 98 -8.85 -19.94 7.22
CA THR A 98 -8.83 -18.50 7.07
C THR A 98 -9.10 -17.82 8.41
N PHE A 99 -8.62 -16.58 8.54
CA PHE A 99 -8.71 -15.78 9.76
C PHE A 99 -9.36 -14.44 9.44
N LYS A 100 -10.03 -13.84 10.43
CA LYS A 100 -10.61 -12.51 10.23
C LYS A 100 -9.51 -11.49 10.01
N HIS A 101 -9.78 -10.45 9.21
CA HIS A 101 -8.81 -9.37 8.98
C HIS A 101 -8.30 -8.72 10.28
N SER A 102 -9.11 -8.71 11.34
CA SER A 102 -8.76 -8.18 12.66
C SER A 102 -7.75 -9.03 13.43
N GLU A 103 -7.53 -10.29 13.03
CA GLU A 103 -6.63 -11.25 13.68
C GLU A 103 -5.19 -11.18 13.13
N PHE A 104 -4.86 -10.12 12.39
CA PHE A 104 -3.57 -9.94 11.72
C PHE A 104 -2.34 -10.07 12.63
N ALA A 105 -2.47 -9.79 13.93
CA ALA A 105 -1.36 -9.92 14.88
C ALA A 105 -0.92 -11.39 15.06
N GLN A 106 -1.86 -12.33 14.94
CA GLN A 106 -1.62 -13.78 15.00
C GLN A 106 -1.43 -14.38 13.60
N CYS A 107 -2.04 -13.76 12.58
CA CYS A 107 -1.97 -14.19 11.20
C CYS A 107 -1.36 -13.10 10.29
N ASN A 108 -0.07 -13.20 10.02
CA ASN A 108 0.62 -12.33 9.06
C ASN A 108 1.78 -13.07 8.39
N LEU A 109 2.23 -12.55 7.25
CA LEU A 109 3.41 -13.06 6.57
C LEU A 109 4.71 -12.61 7.25
N ALA A 110 4.73 -11.35 7.71
CA ALA A 110 5.88 -10.77 8.38
C ALA A 110 5.50 -9.45 9.08
N LYS A 111 6.36 -9.03 10.01
CA LYS A 111 6.40 -7.67 10.51
C LYS A 111 7.25 -6.81 9.58
N VAL A 112 6.68 -5.74 9.04
CA VAL A 112 7.36 -4.83 8.11
C VAL A 112 7.70 -3.51 8.82
N PRO A 113 8.93 -2.99 8.70
CA PRO A 113 9.27 -1.64 9.18
C PRO A 113 8.36 -0.57 8.56
N ALA A 114 8.09 0.50 9.31
CA ALA A 114 7.35 1.63 8.76
C ALA A 114 8.14 2.27 7.61
N HIS A 115 7.44 2.85 6.63
CA HIS A 115 8.08 3.65 5.59
C HIS A 115 8.88 4.80 6.22
N ALA A 116 10.06 5.07 5.67
CA ALA A 116 10.99 6.06 6.19
C ALA A 116 11.44 7.02 5.09
N VAL A 117 11.76 8.26 5.48
CA VAL A 117 12.44 9.21 4.59
C VAL A 117 13.92 8.83 4.55
N VAL A 118 14.47 8.75 3.34
CA VAL A 118 15.89 8.48 3.10
C VAL A 118 16.51 9.70 2.45
N THR A 119 17.71 10.05 2.87
CA THR A 119 18.45 11.23 2.41
C THR A 119 19.90 10.85 2.13
N ARG A 120 20.62 11.71 1.40
CA ARG A 120 22.08 11.64 1.40
C ARG A 120 22.60 12.10 2.76
N GLU A 121 23.68 11.48 3.22
CA GLU A 121 24.24 11.71 4.55
C GLU A 121 24.57 13.19 4.82
N ASP A 122 25.13 13.89 3.83
CA ASP A 122 25.56 15.28 3.90
C ASP A 122 24.41 16.31 4.02
N VAL A 123 23.16 15.91 3.75
CA VAL A 123 21.98 16.78 3.87
C VAL A 123 20.97 16.28 4.91
N SER A 124 21.31 15.22 5.64
CA SER A 124 20.37 14.54 6.55
C SER A 124 19.87 15.45 7.66
N SER A 125 20.77 16.21 8.32
CA SER A 125 20.41 17.16 9.37
C SER A 125 19.44 18.23 8.89
N ASP A 126 19.67 18.74 7.68
CA ASP A 126 18.88 19.81 7.09
C ASP A 126 17.48 19.31 6.75
N VAL A 127 17.38 18.12 6.13
CA VAL A 127 16.09 17.50 5.83
C VAL A 127 15.30 17.17 7.10
N VAL A 128 15.95 16.63 8.14
CA VAL A 128 15.29 16.36 9.43
C VAL A 128 14.74 17.65 10.03
N SER A 129 15.52 18.74 10.01
CA SER A 129 15.08 20.04 10.51
C SER A 129 13.86 20.57 9.74
N ARG A 130 13.91 20.52 8.40
CA ARG A 130 12.79 20.93 7.53
C ARG A 130 11.54 20.10 7.71
N LEU A 131 11.66 18.78 7.90
CA LEU A 131 10.51 17.91 8.13
C LEU A 131 9.88 18.13 9.50
N LYS A 132 10.67 18.45 10.53
CA LYS A 132 10.12 18.86 11.85
C LYS A 132 9.35 20.18 11.75
N GLU A 133 9.92 21.16 11.04
CA GLU A 133 9.27 22.45 10.78
C GLU A 133 7.96 22.28 9.99
N ALA A 134 7.99 21.51 8.90
CA ALA A 134 6.82 21.24 8.07
C ALA A 134 5.69 20.57 8.85
N GLN A 135 6.01 19.60 9.73
CA GLN A 135 5.00 18.94 10.57
C GLN A 135 4.37 19.87 11.61
N GLY A 136 5.13 20.84 12.14
CA GLY A 136 4.60 21.82 13.09
C GLY A 136 3.75 22.91 12.43
N SER A 137 4.00 23.18 11.14
CA SER A 137 3.38 24.30 10.41
C SER A 137 2.27 23.87 9.44
N CYS A 138 2.26 22.61 8.99
CA CYS A 138 1.31 22.10 8.00
C CYS A 138 0.45 20.97 8.60
N PRO A 139 -0.78 21.26 9.06
CA PRO A 139 -1.67 20.24 9.65
C PRO A 139 -2.13 19.19 8.63
N ASP A 140 -2.01 19.49 7.33
CA ASP A 140 -2.44 18.62 6.23
C ASP A 140 -1.26 17.94 5.50
N LEU A 141 -0.05 17.96 6.08
CA LEU A 141 1.16 17.37 5.47
C LEU A 141 0.98 15.90 5.07
N PHE A 142 0.18 15.15 5.83
CA PHE A 142 -0.10 13.73 5.60
C PHE A 142 -1.46 13.50 4.95
N LYS A 143 -2.10 14.51 4.36
CA LYS A 143 -3.36 14.34 3.62
C LYS A 143 -3.12 14.50 2.13
N SER A 144 -3.60 13.53 1.36
CA SER A 144 -3.61 13.60 -0.10
C SER A 144 -4.90 14.25 -0.62
N VAL A 145 -4.77 15.21 -1.56
CA VAL A 145 -5.90 15.79 -2.30
C VAL A 145 -5.88 15.27 -3.73
N GLY A 146 -7.02 14.77 -4.23
CA GLY A 146 -7.13 14.26 -5.60
C GLY A 146 -6.38 12.95 -5.88
N GLY A 147 -5.79 12.34 -4.85
CA GLY A 147 -5.08 11.07 -4.87
C GLY A 147 -4.97 10.50 -3.45
N ARG A 148 -4.13 9.48 -3.26
CA ARG A 148 -3.94 8.82 -1.95
C ARG A 148 -2.49 8.43 -1.73
N ASN A 149 -2.10 8.45 -0.47
CA ASN A 149 -0.75 8.13 -0.03
C ASN A 149 0.34 8.88 -0.85
N LEU A 150 0.06 10.15 -1.21
CA LEU A 150 0.95 10.99 -2.00
C LEU A 150 2.04 11.54 -1.08
N LEU A 151 3.30 11.25 -1.42
CA LEU A 151 4.50 11.49 -0.59
C LEU A 151 4.55 10.65 0.70
N PHE A 152 3.51 10.72 1.52
CA PHE A 152 3.37 9.97 2.77
C PHE A 152 2.07 9.17 2.78
N SER A 153 2.03 8.11 3.59
CA SER A 153 0.78 7.38 3.82
C SER A 153 -0.24 8.32 4.48
N ASP A 154 -1.50 8.30 4.04
CA ASP A 154 -2.55 9.18 4.61
C ASP A 154 -2.84 8.86 6.08
N SER A 155 -2.47 7.65 6.52
CA SER A 155 -2.53 7.20 7.93
C SER A 155 -1.35 7.68 8.79
N THR A 156 -0.40 8.46 8.24
CA THR A 156 0.79 8.91 8.97
C THR A 156 0.38 9.92 10.05
N LYS A 157 0.79 9.66 11.30
CA LYS A 157 0.53 10.58 12.42
C LYS A 157 1.64 11.59 12.61
N CYS A 158 2.88 11.15 12.42
CA CYS A 158 4.08 11.97 12.48
C CYS A 158 5.27 11.20 11.85
N LEU A 159 6.31 11.95 11.51
CA LEU A 159 7.65 11.49 11.19
C LEU A 159 8.49 11.60 12.46
N GLN A 160 9.12 10.50 12.83
CA GLN A 160 10.01 10.43 13.99
C GLN A 160 11.45 10.32 13.50
N GLU A 161 12.33 11.13 14.09
CA GLU A 161 13.77 11.03 13.83
C GLU A 161 14.30 9.70 14.38
N ILE A 162 15.05 8.98 13.56
CA ILE A 162 15.63 7.69 13.96
C ILE A 162 17.04 7.95 14.50
N ALA A 163 17.22 7.76 15.81
CA ALA A 163 18.50 7.97 16.47
C ALA A 163 19.60 6.99 16.01
N LYS A 164 19.22 5.81 15.47
CA LYS A 164 20.14 4.78 14.98
C LYS A 164 19.62 4.14 13.68
N PRO A 165 19.91 4.73 12.51
CA PRO A 165 19.39 4.26 11.23
C PRO A 165 19.73 2.80 10.90
N GLN A 166 20.87 2.30 11.38
CA GLN A 166 21.29 0.91 11.15
C GLN A 166 20.36 -0.13 11.81
N GLU A 167 19.64 0.24 12.88
CA GLU A 167 18.70 -0.66 13.56
C GLU A 167 17.38 -0.87 12.77
N LEU A 168 17.10 -0.04 11.75
CA LEU A 168 15.93 -0.22 10.86
C LEU A 168 16.13 -1.31 9.82
N LEU A 169 17.37 -1.58 9.43
CA LEU A 169 17.72 -2.51 8.34
C LEU A 169 18.13 -3.90 8.87
N THR A 170 18.24 -4.08 10.18
CA THR A 170 18.85 -5.27 10.81
C THR A 170 17.89 -6.09 11.67
N LYS A 171 16.63 -5.68 11.81
CA LYS A 171 15.62 -6.49 12.51
C LYS A 171 14.91 -7.41 11.51
N GLU A 172 15.54 -8.55 11.24
CA GLU A 172 14.87 -9.77 10.77
C GLU A 172 14.20 -10.50 11.94
#